data_AF-A0A0R3PYR3-F1
#
_entry.id   AF-A0A0R3PYR3-F1
#
_cell.length_a   1.000
_cell.length_b   1.000
_cell.length_c   1.000
_cell.angle_alpha   90.00
_cell.angle_beta   90.00
_cell.angle_gamma   90.00
#
_symmetry.space_group_name_H-M   'P 1'
#
loop_
_entity.id
_entity.type
_entity.pdbx_description
1 polymer ?
#
loop_
_entity_poly.entity_id
_entity_poly.type
_entity_poly.pdbx_seq_one_letter_code
_entity_poly.pdbx_strand_id
1 'polypeptide(L)'
;MWHLAIMTVILFVALVLNIYVLVDMHRKECNIIETQNYEAVKEGSFEIWTGVINFFPELHDVAPKALQPLHLSPTKSVHKKLVIGIPLAAERTRYISGTLSSLFDKLDEDYRNDVMVLLMIASNETDAENFSEKTAWIQGNFSKEIESGLMKVIAVPKAWYRIAVRSVPPTFGDPLERMYWRTKQNIDYIYIMTYASQMCDYYLQLEDDVEAANGYMRVIFNYLIFKSNSPWFLISFTTIGFIGKLFRCPEHVRNRFCGIGFLFSLLPVGSLITLMSPLSRS
;
A
#
# COMPACT_ATOMS: atom_id res chain seq x y z
N MET A 1 -40.17 -4.73 6.30
CA MET A 1 -39.65 -6.10 6.06
C MET A 1 -39.21 -6.30 4.61
N TRP A 2 -40.02 -5.97 3.60
CA TRP A 2 -39.68 -6.15 2.18
C TRP A 2 -38.42 -5.40 1.69
N HIS A 3 -38.20 -4.15 2.10
CA HIS A 3 -37.00 -3.39 1.72
C HIS A 3 -35.69 -3.98 2.29
N LEU A 4 -35.75 -4.58 3.48
CA LEU A 4 -34.59 -5.22 4.10
C LEU A 4 -34.21 -6.51 3.35
N ALA A 5 -35.21 -7.31 2.97
CA ALA A 5 -35.00 -8.51 2.16
C ALA A 5 -34.39 -8.17 0.79
N ILE A 6 -34.88 -7.13 0.12
CA ILE A 6 -34.35 -6.67 -1.18
C ILE A 6 -32.89 -6.19 -1.05
N MET A 7 -32.57 -5.38 -0.03
CA MET A 7 -31.18 -4.95 0.23
C MET A 7 -30.24 -6.13 0.50
N THR A 8 -30.70 -7.13 1.24
CA THR A 8 -29.90 -8.32 1.55
C THR A 8 -29.63 -9.15 0.29
N VAL A 9 -30.62 -9.29 -0.59
CA VAL A 9 -30.47 -9.98 -1.88
C VAL A 9 -29.52 -9.22 -2.81
N ILE A 10 -29.61 -7.89 -2.88
CA ILE A 10 -28.71 -7.08 -3.71
C ILE A 10 -27.27 -7.19 -3.22
N LEU A 11 -27.04 -7.10 -1.90
CA LEU A 11 -25.72 -7.27 -1.30
C LEU A 11 -25.15 -8.68 -1.54
N PHE A 12 -25.99 -9.71 -1.44
CA PHE A 12 -25.59 -11.09 -1.71
C PHE A 12 -25.26 -11.31 -3.19
N VAL A 13 -26.05 -10.76 -4.11
CA VAL A 13 -25.80 -10.83 -5.56
C VAL A 13 -24.51 -10.08 -5.91
N ALA A 14 -24.28 -8.89 -5.34
CA ALA A 14 -23.04 -8.14 -5.52
C ALA A 14 -21.83 -8.91 -4.97
N LEU A 15 -21.96 -9.55 -3.80
CA LEU A 15 -20.92 -10.42 -3.22
C LEU A 15 -20.60 -11.60 -4.14
N VAL A 16 -21.62 -12.30 -4.65
CA VAL A 16 -21.46 -13.45 -5.54
C VAL A 16 -20.85 -13.05 -6.88
N LEU A 17 -21.28 -11.92 -7.46
CA LEU A 17 -20.67 -11.36 -8.68
C LEU A 17 -19.21 -10.98 -8.45
N ASN A 18 -18.89 -10.35 -7.32
CA ASN A 18 -17.52 -10.02 -6.94
C ASN A 18 -16.65 -11.27 -6.80
N ILE A 19 -17.16 -12.32 -6.14
CA ILE A 19 -16.46 -13.61 -5.99
C ILE A 19 -16.27 -14.26 -7.37
N TYR A 20 -17.30 -14.27 -8.22
CA TYR A 20 -17.23 -14.86 -9.55
C TYR A 20 -16.20 -14.16 -10.43
N VAL A 21 -16.17 -12.83 -10.43
CA VAL A 21 -15.18 -12.04 -11.17
C VAL A 21 -13.77 -12.31 -10.63
N LEU A 22 -13.59 -12.37 -9.31
CA LEU A 22 -12.30 -12.72 -8.70
C LEU A 22 -11.81 -14.13 -9.11
N VAL A 23 -12.72 -15.10 -9.20
CA VAL A 23 -12.41 -16.48 -9.63
C VAL A 23 -12.12 -16.55 -11.13
N ASP A 24 -12.90 -15.88 -11.97
CA ASP A 24 -12.69 -15.84 -13.43
C ASP A 24 -11.37 -15.13 -13.79
N MET A 25 -11.04 -14.05 -13.08
CA MET A 25 -9.75 -13.38 -13.21
C MET A 25 -8.59 -14.31 -12.83
N HIS A 26 -8.70 -15.03 -11.71
CA HIS A 26 -7.66 -15.99 -11.32
C HIS A 26 -7.48 -17.10 -12.37
N ARG A 27 -8.57 -17.58 -12.96
CA ARG A 27 -8.55 -18.63 -13.99
C ARG A 27 -7.89 -18.15 -15.30
N LYS A 28 -8.19 -16.93 -15.74
CA LYS A 28 -7.59 -16.35 -16.95
C LYS A 28 -6.11 -16.02 -16.76
N GLU A 29 -5.70 -15.64 -15.54
CA GLU A 29 -4.30 -15.33 -15.21
C GLU A 29 -3.39 -16.56 -15.13
N CYS A 30 -3.86 -17.70 -14.60
CA CYS A 30 -3.09 -18.96 -14.65
C CYS A 30 -2.69 -19.34 -16.08
N ASN A 31 -3.59 -19.11 -17.05
CA ASN A 31 -3.32 -19.39 -18.45
C ASN A 31 -2.29 -18.41 -19.06
N ILE A 32 -2.23 -17.15 -18.58
CA ILE A 32 -1.26 -16.16 -19.07
C ILE A 32 0.14 -16.43 -18.47
N ILE A 33 0.20 -16.84 -17.19
CA ILE A 33 1.45 -17.14 -16.48
C ILE A 33 2.16 -18.37 -17.06
N GLU A 34 1.42 -19.41 -17.49
CA GLU A 34 2.02 -20.54 -18.23
C GLU A 34 2.64 -20.12 -19.56
N THR A 35 2.24 -18.98 -20.13
CA THR A 35 2.68 -18.55 -21.46
C THR A 35 3.92 -17.63 -21.42
N GLN A 36 4.27 -17.02 -20.27
CA GLN A 36 5.41 -16.11 -20.14
C GLN A 36 6.53 -16.71 -19.28
N ASN A 37 7.40 -17.50 -19.92
CA ASN A 37 8.74 -17.74 -19.39
C ASN A 37 9.49 -16.40 -19.28
N TYR A 38 9.95 -16.08 -18.07
CA TYR A 38 10.59 -14.81 -17.71
C TYR A 38 11.88 -14.55 -18.55
N GLU A 39 11.78 -13.69 -19.56
CA GLU A 39 12.94 -12.98 -20.07
C GLU A 39 13.36 -11.90 -19.07
N ALA A 40 14.67 -11.82 -18.80
CA ALA A 40 15.26 -10.89 -17.85
C ALA A 40 14.95 -9.43 -18.21
N VAL A 41 14.19 -8.75 -17.35
CA VAL A 41 13.80 -7.35 -17.50
C VAL A 41 15.02 -6.45 -17.26
N LYS A 42 15.36 -5.63 -18.25
CA LYS A 42 16.45 -4.65 -18.20
C LYS A 42 16.17 -3.54 -17.17
N GLU A 43 17.15 -3.25 -16.33
CA GLU A 43 17.22 -2.05 -15.48
C GLU A 43 17.07 -0.79 -16.33
N GLY A 44 16.11 0.08 -15.97
CA GLY A 44 16.10 1.47 -16.44
C GLY A 44 14.74 2.08 -16.77
N SER A 45 13.67 1.30 -16.97
CA SER A 45 12.33 1.82 -17.20
C SER A 45 11.32 1.17 -16.26
N PHE A 46 10.86 1.95 -15.29
CA PHE A 46 9.91 1.55 -14.27
C PHE A 46 8.52 1.36 -14.94
N GLU A 47 8.12 0.12 -15.23
CA GLU A 47 6.81 -0.26 -15.80
C GLU A 47 5.66 -0.18 -14.75
N ILE A 48 5.67 0.88 -13.92
CA ILE A 48 5.08 0.89 -12.57
C ILE A 48 3.57 0.60 -12.53
N TRP A 49 2.85 0.87 -13.61
CA TRP A 49 1.43 1.21 -13.50
C TRP A 49 0.49 0.52 -14.50
N THR A 50 0.99 -0.30 -15.43
CA THR A 50 0.20 -0.82 -16.57
C THR A 50 -0.98 -1.70 -16.16
N GLY A 51 -0.94 -2.32 -14.97
CA GLY A 51 -2.08 -3.04 -14.40
C GLY A 51 -3.00 -2.16 -13.55
N VAL A 52 -2.43 -1.31 -12.69
CA VAL A 52 -3.18 -0.52 -11.70
C VAL A 52 -3.94 0.63 -12.35
N ILE A 53 -3.38 1.28 -13.38
CA ILE A 53 -4.03 2.39 -14.09
C ILE A 53 -5.35 1.97 -14.71
N ASN A 54 -5.49 0.71 -15.16
CA ASN A 54 -6.72 0.22 -15.78
C ASN A 54 -7.95 0.31 -14.86
N PHE A 55 -7.75 0.43 -13.54
CA PHE A 55 -8.81 0.60 -12.55
C PHE A 55 -9.18 2.07 -12.31
N PHE A 56 -8.41 3.00 -12.86
CA PHE A 56 -8.59 4.45 -12.69
C PHE A 56 -8.68 5.12 -14.06
N PRO A 57 -9.85 5.06 -14.73
CA PRO A 57 -10.08 5.71 -16.02
C PRO A 57 -9.71 7.20 -16.02
N GLU A 58 -9.82 7.87 -14.88
CA GLU A 58 -9.46 9.28 -14.66
C GLU A 58 -7.96 9.56 -14.79
N LEU A 59 -7.13 8.52 -14.80
CA LEU A 59 -5.68 8.61 -14.98
C LEU A 59 -5.23 8.23 -16.40
N HIS A 60 -6.13 7.73 -17.26
CA HIS A 60 -5.77 7.27 -18.61
C HIS A 60 -5.28 8.41 -19.53
N ASP A 61 -5.75 9.63 -19.30
CA ASP A 61 -5.34 10.84 -20.03
C ASP A 61 -4.15 11.57 -19.37
N VAL A 62 -3.64 11.06 -18.25
CA VAL A 62 -2.48 11.63 -17.55
C VAL A 62 -1.19 11.12 -18.18
N ALA A 63 -0.29 12.04 -18.52
CA ALA A 63 1.03 11.67 -19.03
C ALA A 63 1.78 10.76 -18.03
N PRO A 64 2.42 9.65 -18.47
CA PRO A 64 3.09 8.69 -17.57
C PRO A 64 4.10 9.30 -16.61
N LYS A 65 4.78 10.38 -17.03
CA LYS A 65 5.73 11.13 -16.20
C LYS A 65 5.06 11.82 -15.00
N ALA A 66 3.82 12.28 -15.16
CA ALA A 66 3.06 12.94 -14.09
C ALA A 66 2.49 11.94 -13.06
N LEU A 67 2.58 10.63 -13.34
CA LEU A 67 2.22 9.56 -12.41
C LEU A 67 3.42 9.03 -11.62
N GLN A 68 4.63 9.54 -11.89
CA GLN A 68 5.86 9.13 -11.21
C GLN A 68 5.96 9.76 -9.82
N PRO A 69 6.52 9.04 -8.83
CA PRO A 69 6.74 9.60 -7.50
C PRO A 69 7.65 10.82 -7.54
N LEU A 70 7.35 11.81 -6.70
CA LEU A 70 8.29 12.87 -6.42
C LEU A 70 9.31 12.31 -5.44
N HIS A 71 10.54 12.11 -5.90
CA HIS A 71 11.62 11.65 -5.06
C HIS A 71 12.15 12.78 -4.18
N LEU A 72 12.11 12.57 -2.86
CA LEU A 72 12.57 13.53 -1.86
C LEU A 72 13.86 13.07 -1.18
N SER A 73 14.35 11.89 -1.53
CA SER A 73 15.64 11.35 -1.12
C SER A 73 16.40 10.86 -2.37
N PRO A 74 17.72 10.61 -2.25
CA PRO A 74 18.52 10.07 -3.36
C PRO A 74 17.87 8.83 -3.99
N THR A 75 17.94 8.73 -5.31
CA THR A 75 17.19 7.76 -6.13
C THR A 75 17.88 6.41 -6.27
N LYS A 76 18.93 6.09 -5.49
CA LYS A 76 19.57 4.77 -5.55
C LYS A 76 18.54 3.69 -5.24
N SER A 77 18.09 2.99 -6.28
CA SER A 77 17.15 1.89 -6.15
C SER A 77 17.93 0.68 -5.66
N VAL A 78 17.66 0.27 -4.43
CA VAL A 78 18.23 -0.94 -3.82
C VAL A 78 17.06 -1.85 -3.53
N HIS A 79 17.07 -3.06 -4.11
CA HIS A 79 16.12 -4.10 -3.75
C HIS A 79 16.38 -4.55 -2.31
N LYS A 80 15.32 -4.67 -1.51
CA LYS A 80 15.38 -5.02 -0.08
C LYS A 80 14.58 -6.27 0.19
N LYS A 81 14.94 -7.07 1.19
CA LYS A 81 14.11 -8.22 1.57
C LYS A 81 12.75 -7.74 2.07
N LEU A 82 12.72 -6.69 2.89
CA LEU A 82 11.47 -6.14 3.43
C LEU A 82 11.42 -4.61 3.33
N VAL A 83 10.30 -4.08 2.85
CA VAL A 83 10.01 -2.64 2.87
C VAL A 83 8.84 -2.36 3.80
N ILE A 84 9.04 -1.44 4.73
CA ILE A 84 8.00 -0.91 5.62
C ILE A 84 7.43 0.36 4.97
N GLY A 85 6.17 0.34 4.58
CA GLY A 85 5.50 1.51 4.01
C GLY A 85 4.72 2.29 5.05
N ILE A 86 4.95 3.61 5.10
CA ILE A 86 4.26 4.55 5.98
C ILE A 86 3.71 5.71 5.15
N PRO A 87 2.39 5.79 4.91
CA PRO A 87 1.78 6.97 4.34
C PRO A 87 1.64 8.05 5.41
N LEU A 88 2.07 9.26 5.08
CA LEU A 88 2.04 10.43 5.95
C LEU A 88 1.10 11.47 5.35
N ALA A 89 -0.02 11.74 6.03
CA ALA A 89 -0.91 12.82 5.64
C ALA A 89 -0.22 14.19 5.84
N ALA A 90 -0.53 15.16 4.99
CA ALA A 90 0.05 16.50 5.07
C ALA A 90 -0.19 17.16 6.44
N GLU A 91 -1.38 16.98 6.99
CA GLU A 91 -1.86 17.61 8.23
C GLU A 91 -1.40 16.89 9.50
N ARG A 92 -0.87 15.66 9.40
CA ARG A 92 -0.43 14.85 10.54
C ARG A 92 1.08 14.75 10.56
N THR A 93 1.73 15.57 11.39
CA THR A 93 3.20 15.58 11.54
C THR A 93 3.67 15.30 12.95
N ARG A 94 2.76 15.34 13.92
CA ARG A 94 3.13 15.32 15.34
C ARG A 94 3.73 13.98 15.77
N TYR A 95 3.33 12.87 15.16
CA TYR A 95 3.67 11.53 15.62
C TYR A 95 4.78 10.85 14.83
N ILE A 96 5.01 11.28 13.57
CA ILE A 96 5.95 10.58 12.68
C ILE A 96 7.38 10.52 13.22
N SER A 97 7.83 11.56 13.94
CA SER A 97 9.15 11.56 14.57
C SER A 97 9.30 10.42 15.56
N GLY A 98 8.33 10.24 16.46
CA GLY A 98 8.35 9.19 17.47
C GLY A 98 8.28 7.81 16.84
N THR A 99 7.44 7.66 15.82
CA THR A 99 7.30 6.42 15.05
C THR A 99 8.62 6.02 14.37
N LEU A 100 9.24 6.94 13.62
CA LEU A 100 10.49 6.68 12.92
C LEU A 100 11.65 6.39 13.88
N SER A 101 11.82 7.20 14.92
CA SER A 101 12.84 6.94 15.96
C SER A 101 12.60 5.58 16.60
N SER A 102 11.37 5.25 16.99
CA SER A 102 11.08 3.94 17.56
C SER A 102 11.36 2.79 16.60
N LEU A 103 11.11 2.95 15.30
CA LEU A 103 11.38 1.91 14.30
C LEU A 103 12.87 1.67 14.09
N PHE A 104 13.67 2.74 14.09
CA PHE A 104 15.12 2.64 13.89
C PHE A 104 15.85 2.22 15.17
N ASP A 105 15.51 2.79 16.33
CA ASP A 105 16.18 2.48 17.60
C ASP A 105 15.96 1.02 18.03
N LYS A 106 14.81 0.45 17.67
CA LYS A 106 14.42 -0.92 18.04
C LYS A 106 14.70 -1.96 16.95
N LEU A 107 15.33 -1.55 15.84
CA LEU A 107 15.78 -2.43 14.77
C LEU A 107 17.17 -2.98 15.12
N ASP A 108 17.32 -4.31 15.09
CA ASP A 108 18.63 -4.94 15.25
C ASP A 108 19.55 -4.61 14.06
N GLU A 109 20.84 -4.42 14.33
CA GLU A 109 21.87 -4.12 13.30
C GLU A 109 21.90 -5.13 12.16
N ASP A 110 21.72 -6.43 12.48
CA ASP A 110 21.77 -7.53 11.52
C ASP A 110 20.75 -7.37 10.37
N TYR A 111 19.65 -6.64 10.58
CA TYR A 111 18.59 -6.47 9.57
C TYR A 111 18.63 -5.13 8.84
N ARG A 112 19.48 -4.17 9.24
CA ARG A 112 19.51 -2.82 8.65
C ARG A 112 19.78 -2.82 7.14
N ASN A 113 20.58 -3.77 6.65
CA ASN A 113 20.88 -3.90 5.23
C ASN A 113 19.73 -4.52 4.42
N ASP A 114 18.92 -5.37 5.06
CA ASP A 114 17.83 -6.12 4.44
C ASP A 114 16.50 -5.35 4.41
N VAL A 115 16.39 -4.29 5.20
CA VAL A 115 15.16 -3.52 5.40
C VAL A 115 15.28 -2.11 4.83
N MET A 116 14.15 -1.53 4.44
CA MET A 116 14.00 -0.10 4.19
C MET A 116 12.64 0.40 4.68
N VAL A 117 12.62 1.59 5.31
CA VAL A 117 11.41 2.35 5.61
C VAL A 117 11.12 3.29 4.44
N LEU A 118 10.02 3.06 3.74
CA LEU A 118 9.49 3.94 2.71
C LEU A 118 8.45 4.88 3.33
N LEU A 119 8.85 6.14 3.53
CA LEU A 119 7.96 7.21 3.96
C LEU A 119 7.37 7.90 2.72
N MET A 120 6.05 7.91 2.62
CA MET A 120 5.34 8.53 1.51
C MET A 120 4.49 9.71 1.99
N ILE A 121 4.80 10.91 1.53
CA ILE A 121 3.99 12.10 1.81
C ILE A 121 2.77 12.10 0.88
N ALA A 122 1.58 12.01 1.47
CA ALA A 122 0.31 11.87 0.79
C ALA A 122 -0.52 13.17 0.92
N SER A 123 -0.14 14.20 0.17
CA SER A 123 -0.83 15.51 0.16
C SER A 123 -1.59 15.78 -1.13
N ASN A 124 -2.83 16.26 -1.01
CA ASN A 124 -3.62 16.77 -2.14
C ASN A 124 -3.27 18.22 -2.47
N GLU A 125 -2.73 18.92 -1.46
CA GLU A 125 -2.29 20.30 -1.52
C GLU A 125 -0.77 20.28 -1.60
N THR A 126 -0.25 20.49 -2.80
CA THR A 126 1.15 20.83 -3.03
C THR A 126 1.37 22.31 -2.72
N ASP A 127 1.03 22.75 -1.51
CA ASP A 127 1.57 24.02 -1.02
C ASP A 127 3.07 23.78 -0.84
N ALA A 128 3.82 24.27 -1.83
CA ALA A 128 5.23 23.96 -1.99
C ALA A 128 6.05 24.33 -0.74
N GLU A 129 5.60 25.34 0.01
CA GLU A 129 6.23 25.80 1.26
C GLU A 129 6.09 24.77 2.39
N ASN A 130 4.85 24.39 2.77
CA ASN A 130 4.61 23.37 3.80
C ASN A 130 5.26 22.01 3.46
N PHE A 131 5.27 21.68 2.17
CA PHE A 131 5.91 20.47 1.67
C PHE A 131 7.45 20.53 1.78
N SER A 132 8.04 21.69 1.47
CA SER A 132 9.49 21.93 1.54
C SER A 132 9.99 21.89 2.97
N GLU A 133 9.29 22.54 3.91
CA GLU A 133 9.66 22.54 5.34
C GLU A 133 9.64 21.13 5.93
N LYS A 134 8.58 20.37 5.66
CA LYS A 134 8.47 18.97 6.12
C LYS A 134 9.59 18.10 5.55
N THR A 135 9.87 18.26 4.25
CA THR A 135 10.93 17.49 3.58
C THR A 135 12.30 17.83 4.17
N ALA A 136 12.59 19.11 4.37
CA ALA A 136 13.84 19.57 4.98
C ALA A 136 13.99 19.04 6.42
N TRP A 137 12.91 19.04 7.20
CA TRP A 137 12.93 18.48 8.56
C TRP A 137 13.23 16.97 8.55
N ILE A 138 12.61 16.19 7.66
CA ILE A 138 12.86 14.74 7.54
C ILE A 138 14.32 14.50 7.14
N GLN A 139 14.80 15.22 6.11
CA GLN A 139 16.17 15.09 5.63
C GLN A 139 17.20 15.47 6.71
N GLY A 140 16.91 16.49 7.53
CA GLY A 140 17.80 16.92 8.61
C GLY A 140 17.87 15.93 9.78
N ASN A 141 16.74 15.33 10.17
CA ASN A 141 16.69 14.43 11.35
C ASN A 141 17.05 12.98 11.02
N PHE A 142 16.85 12.53 9.78
CA PHE A 142 17.06 11.13 9.37
C PHE A 142 18.07 11.01 8.21
N SER A 143 19.05 11.93 8.15
CA SER A 143 20.07 11.96 7.08
C SER A 143 20.86 10.66 7.02
N LYS A 144 21.25 10.09 8.17
CA LYS A 144 22.01 8.84 8.25
C LYS A 144 21.24 7.65 7.69
N GLU A 145 19.96 7.55 8.02
CA GLU A 145 19.07 6.49 7.54
C GLU A 145 18.82 6.63 6.04
N ILE A 146 18.71 7.85 5.54
CA ILE A 146 18.58 8.13 4.11
C ILE A 146 19.88 7.78 3.35
N GLU A 147 21.03 8.21 3.86
CA GLU A 147 22.33 7.98 3.22
C GLU A 147 22.71 6.50 3.18
N SER A 148 22.38 5.74 4.24
CA SER A 148 22.58 4.28 4.29
C SER A 148 21.58 3.49 3.45
N GLY A 149 20.53 4.13 2.95
CA GLY A 149 19.44 3.45 2.24
C GLY A 149 18.50 2.64 3.14
N LEU A 150 18.53 2.89 4.46
CA LEU A 150 17.57 2.36 5.42
C LEU A 150 16.23 3.13 5.36
N MET A 151 16.23 4.35 4.86
CA MET A 151 15.04 5.17 4.67
C MET A 151 14.97 5.75 3.26
N LYS A 152 13.76 5.80 2.70
CA LYS A 152 13.46 6.44 1.42
C LYS A 152 12.24 7.32 1.56
N VAL A 153 12.30 8.52 0.98
CA VAL A 153 11.22 9.50 1.09
C VAL A 153 10.71 9.85 -0.31
N ILE A 154 9.40 9.69 -0.48
CA ILE A 154 8.71 10.05 -1.72
C ILE A 154 7.46 10.86 -1.41
N ALA A 155 6.89 11.50 -2.44
CA ALA A 155 5.53 12.01 -2.37
C ALA A 155 4.68 11.51 -3.54
N VAL A 156 3.38 11.37 -3.25
CA VAL A 156 2.38 11.03 -4.25
C VAL A 156 2.20 12.23 -5.20
N PRO A 157 2.30 12.04 -6.52
CA PRO A 157 2.07 13.12 -7.45
C PRO A 157 0.60 13.53 -7.48
N LYS A 158 0.37 14.84 -7.56
CA LYS A 158 -0.98 15.45 -7.51
C LYS A 158 -1.96 14.85 -8.50
N ALA A 159 -1.46 14.31 -9.62
CA ALA A 159 -2.29 13.69 -10.65
C ALA A 159 -3.13 12.51 -10.13
N TRP A 160 -2.65 11.77 -9.11
CA TRP A 160 -3.40 10.65 -8.52
C TRP A 160 -4.67 11.09 -7.79
N TYR A 161 -4.73 12.34 -7.32
CA TYR A 161 -5.92 12.87 -6.66
C TYR A 161 -6.95 13.44 -7.65
N ARG A 162 -6.70 13.31 -8.96
CA ARG A 162 -7.74 13.48 -9.99
C ARG A 162 -8.82 12.40 -9.91
N ILE A 163 -8.53 11.26 -9.27
CA ILE A 163 -9.49 10.20 -8.98
C ILE A 163 -10.54 10.80 -8.01
N ALA A 164 -11.56 11.43 -8.58
CA ALA A 164 -12.54 12.19 -7.84
C ALA A 164 -13.75 11.31 -7.50
N VAL A 165 -14.01 11.22 -6.19
CA VAL A 165 -15.05 10.42 -5.51
C VAL A 165 -16.49 10.92 -5.76
N ARG A 166 -16.71 11.80 -6.74
CA ARG A 166 -17.94 12.62 -6.85
C ARG A 166 -19.22 11.84 -7.24
N SER A 167 -19.13 10.54 -7.49
CA SER A 167 -20.26 9.68 -7.83
C SER A 167 -20.41 8.47 -6.92
N VAL A 168 -19.68 8.38 -5.80
CA VAL A 168 -19.81 7.26 -4.88
C VAL A 168 -21.15 7.39 -4.14
N PRO A 169 -22.10 6.45 -4.32
CA PRO A 169 -23.35 6.46 -3.57
C PRO A 169 -23.04 6.42 -2.08
N PRO A 170 -23.79 7.13 -1.21
CA PRO A 170 -23.61 7.05 0.22
C PRO A 170 -23.63 5.59 0.68
N THR A 171 -22.46 5.05 1.01
CA THR A 171 -22.32 3.74 1.63
C THR A 171 -22.35 3.96 3.14
N PHE A 172 -23.20 3.21 3.84
CA PHE A 172 -23.34 3.23 5.30
C PHE A 172 -23.85 4.55 5.92
N GLY A 173 -24.39 5.48 5.13
CA GLY A 173 -24.96 6.75 5.63
C GLY A 173 -23.92 7.75 6.16
N ASP A 174 -22.65 7.58 5.78
CA ASP A 174 -21.57 8.47 6.22
C ASP A 174 -21.60 9.84 5.53
N PRO A 175 -21.12 10.92 6.20
CA PRO A 175 -20.96 12.23 5.56
C PRO A 175 -20.00 12.18 4.37
N LEU A 176 -20.24 13.03 3.37
CA LEU A 176 -19.42 13.14 2.16
C LEU A 176 -17.93 13.35 2.45
N GLU A 177 -17.60 14.12 3.49
CA GLU A 177 -16.23 14.36 3.94
C GLU A 177 -15.55 13.06 4.39
N ARG A 178 -16.26 12.22 5.14
CA ARG A 178 -15.74 10.93 5.60
C ARG A 178 -15.50 9.98 4.43
N MET A 179 -16.40 9.98 3.46
CA MET A 179 -16.24 9.19 2.23
C MET A 179 -15.01 9.64 1.45
N TYR A 180 -14.83 10.95 1.28
CA TYR A 180 -13.66 11.54 0.63
C TYR A 180 -12.36 11.06 1.28
N TRP A 181 -12.24 11.21 2.61
CA TRP A 181 -11.02 10.82 3.33
C TRP A 181 -10.72 9.32 3.24
N ARG A 182 -11.75 8.47 3.26
CA ARG A 182 -11.56 7.02 3.06
C ARG A 182 -11.08 6.69 1.66
N THR A 183 -11.65 7.31 0.65
CA THR A 183 -11.24 7.08 -0.73
C THR A 183 -9.82 7.59 -0.97
N LYS A 184 -9.48 8.78 -0.46
CA LYS A 184 -8.11 9.31 -0.49
C LYS A 184 -7.14 8.32 0.17
N GLN A 185 -7.45 7.84 1.37
CA GLN A 185 -6.62 6.87 2.08
C GLN A 185 -6.43 5.57 1.28
N ASN A 186 -7.49 5.07 0.62
CA ASN A 186 -7.37 3.90 -0.23
C ASN A 186 -6.43 4.16 -1.44
N ILE A 187 -6.50 5.33 -2.06
CA ILE A 187 -5.59 5.74 -3.13
C ILE A 187 -4.15 5.80 -2.62
N ASP A 188 -3.93 6.39 -1.44
CA ASP A 188 -2.62 6.47 -0.80
C ASP A 188 -2.03 5.06 -0.60
N TYR A 189 -2.81 4.12 -0.07
CA TYR A 189 -2.37 2.74 0.13
C TYR A 189 -2.07 2.02 -1.19
N ILE A 190 -2.96 2.13 -2.18
CA ILE A 190 -2.72 1.52 -3.51
C ILE A 190 -1.40 2.04 -4.09
N TYR A 191 -1.14 3.34 -3.97
CA TYR A 191 0.08 3.95 -4.49
C TYR A 191 1.34 3.41 -3.80
N ILE A 192 1.42 3.50 -2.47
CA ILE A 192 2.63 3.10 -1.72
C ILE A 192 2.93 1.61 -1.88
N MET A 193 1.90 0.77 -1.87
CA MET A 193 2.04 -0.68 -2.01
C MET A 193 2.52 -1.04 -3.41
N THR A 194 1.91 -0.46 -4.44
CA THR A 194 2.31 -0.69 -5.84
C THR A 194 3.76 -0.29 -6.05
N TYR A 195 4.14 0.89 -5.56
CA TYR A 195 5.51 1.39 -5.67
C TYR A 195 6.51 0.50 -4.91
N ALA A 196 6.23 0.18 -3.65
CA ALA A 196 7.13 -0.61 -2.81
C ALA A 196 7.31 -2.06 -3.31
N SER A 197 6.28 -2.65 -3.89
CA SER A 197 6.31 -4.05 -4.36
C SER A 197 7.36 -4.35 -5.42
N GLN A 198 7.91 -3.32 -6.06
CA GLN A 198 8.89 -3.43 -7.14
C GLN A 198 10.33 -3.38 -6.64
N MET A 199 10.53 -3.14 -5.34
CA MET A 199 11.85 -3.06 -4.72
C MET A 199 11.95 -3.92 -3.46
N CYS A 200 11.03 -4.88 -3.28
CA CYS A 200 11.11 -5.80 -2.17
C CYS A 200 10.51 -7.18 -2.41
N ASP A 201 10.91 -8.13 -1.57
CA ASP A 201 10.29 -9.46 -1.49
C ASP A 201 9.07 -9.45 -0.56
N TYR A 202 9.08 -8.59 0.46
CA TYR A 202 8.00 -8.46 1.45
C TYR A 202 7.67 -7.00 1.73
N TYR A 203 6.38 -6.68 1.83
CA TYR A 203 5.88 -5.35 2.15
C TYR A 203 5.11 -5.34 3.47
N LEU A 204 5.49 -4.48 4.41
CA LEU A 204 4.79 -4.27 5.68
C LEU A 204 4.10 -2.90 5.69
N GLN A 205 2.78 -2.88 5.84
CA GLN A 205 2.01 -1.64 6.02
C GLN A 205 2.01 -1.20 7.48
N LEU A 206 2.40 0.06 7.74
CA LEU A 206 2.23 0.73 9.05
C LEU A 206 1.53 2.09 8.87
N GLU A 207 1.15 2.72 9.98
CA GLU A 207 0.66 4.11 10.07
C GLU A 207 1.73 5.01 10.73
N ASP A 208 1.48 6.32 10.76
CA ASP A 208 2.43 7.34 11.22
C ASP A 208 2.47 7.50 12.75
N ASP A 209 1.66 6.75 13.49
CA ASP A 209 1.46 6.83 14.94
C ASP A 209 1.64 5.46 15.65
N VAL A 210 2.72 4.74 15.33
CA VAL A 210 3.00 3.42 15.90
C VAL A 210 4.29 3.40 16.71
N GLU A 211 4.33 2.55 17.73
CA GLU A 211 5.53 2.27 18.50
C GLU A 211 5.99 0.82 18.26
N ALA A 212 7.26 0.64 17.90
CA ALA A 212 7.81 -0.69 17.65
C ALA A 212 8.14 -1.43 18.96
N ALA A 213 8.12 -2.76 18.94
CA ALA A 213 8.71 -3.57 20.01
C ALA A 213 10.21 -3.76 19.78
N ASN A 214 10.99 -3.96 20.84
CA ASN A 214 12.43 -4.25 20.72
C ASN A 214 12.65 -5.52 19.90
N GLY A 215 13.50 -5.44 18.86
CA GLY A 215 13.82 -6.58 18.00
C GLY A 215 12.63 -7.05 17.14
N TYR A 216 11.65 -6.18 16.86
CA TYR A 216 10.46 -6.53 16.07
C TYR A 216 10.82 -7.20 14.73
N MET A 217 11.88 -6.74 14.08
CA MET A 217 12.30 -7.25 12.78
C MET A 217 12.79 -8.70 12.86
N ARG A 218 13.48 -9.06 13.94
CA ARG A 218 13.88 -10.44 14.24
C ARG A 218 12.68 -11.38 14.29
N VAL A 219 11.61 -10.95 14.98
CA VAL A 219 10.38 -11.72 15.09
C VAL A 219 9.73 -11.91 13.72
N ILE A 220 9.67 -10.84 12.92
CA ILE A 220 9.11 -10.89 11.56
C ILE A 220 9.90 -11.87 10.68
N PHE A 221 11.23 -11.75 10.63
CA PHE A 221 12.05 -12.65 9.80
C PHE A 221 12.00 -14.10 10.28
N ASN A 222 12.02 -14.35 11.59
CA ASN A 222 11.86 -15.71 12.12
C ASN A 222 10.51 -16.31 11.72
N TYR A 223 9.45 -15.51 11.72
CA TYR A 223 8.13 -15.96 11.31
C TYR A 223 8.06 -16.21 9.79
N LEU A 224 8.71 -15.39 8.97
CA LEU A 224 8.87 -15.63 7.54
C LEU A 224 9.60 -16.95 7.25
N ILE A 225 10.69 -17.24 7.99
CA ILE A 225 11.42 -18.50 7.90
C ILE A 225 10.51 -19.67 8.29
N PHE A 226 9.78 -19.55 9.40
CA PHE A 226 8.82 -20.57 9.85
C PHE A 226 7.73 -20.85 8.81
N LYS A 227 7.26 -19.81 8.10
CA LYS A 227 6.23 -19.92 7.06
C LYS A 227 6.78 -20.22 5.66
N SER A 228 8.09 -20.40 5.49
CA SER A 228 8.72 -20.59 4.17
C SER A 228 8.14 -21.76 3.35
N ASN A 229 7.69 -22.83 4.03
CA ASN A 229 7.15 -24.03 3.41
C ASN A 229 5.61 -24.05 3.33
N SER A 230 4.93 -22.95 3.63
CA SER A 230 3.46 -22.89 3.62
C SER A 230 2.98 -21.70 2.80
N PRO A 231 1.97 -21.88 1.93
CA PRO A 231 1.37 -20.75 1.24
C PRO A 231 0.66 -19.85 2.25
N TRP A 232 0.92 -18.54 2.17
CA TRP A 232 0.21 -17.54 2.93
C TRP A 232 0.01 -16.30 2.06
N PHE A 233 -1.12 -15.61 2.27
CA PHE A 233 -1.47 -14.41 1.52
C PHE A 233 -1.13 -13.14 2.30
N LEU A 234 -1.49 -13.13 3.58
CA LEU A 234 -1.34 -12.00 4.49
C LEU A 234 -0.92 -12.53 5.86
N ILE A 235 0.05 -11.85 6.47
CA ILE A 235 0.38 -12.03 7.88
C ILE A 235 -0.01 -10.75 8.62
N SER A 236 -0.73 -10.90 9.74
CA SER A 236 -1.26 -9.78 10.52
C SER A 236 -0.64 -9.79 11.91
N PHE A 237 0.08 -8.72 12.26
CA PHE A 237 0.69 -8.55 13.59
C PHE A 237 -0.18 -7.75 14.56
N THR A 238 -1.25 -7.12 14.07
CA THR A 238 -2.24 -6.40 14.87
C THR A 238 -3.66 -6.69 14.39
N THR A 239 -4.61 -6.64 15.32
CA THR A 239 -6.05 -6.77 15.06
C THR A 239 -6.68 -5.44 14.63
N ILE A 240 -5.97 -4.32 14.77
CA ILE A 240 -6.50 -2.99 14.53
C ILE A 240 -6.19 -2.54 13.10
N GLY A 241 -7.26 -2.22 12.35
CA GLY A 241 -7.16 -1.50 11.08
C GLY A 241 -6.25 -2.16 10.04
N PHE A 242 -5.53 -1.32 9.29
CA PHE A 242 -4.59 -1.75 8.25
C PHE A 242 -3.13 -1.74 8.67
N ILE A 243 -2.87 -1.54 9.97
CA ILE A 243 -1.52 -1.52 10.51
C ILE A 243 -1.01 -2.97 10.61
N GLY A 244 0.31 -3.15 10.52
CA GLY A 244 1.00 -4.41 10.78
C GLY A 244 0.59 -5.53 9.83
N LYS A 245 0.22 -5.20 8.58
CA LYS A 245 -0.14 -6.17 7.55
C LYS A 245 1.06 -6.41 6.64
N LEU A 246 1.52 -7.66 6.60
CA LEU A 246 2.67 -8.10 5.83
C LEU A 246 2.22 -8.91 4.62
N PHE A 247 2.75 -8.53 3.47
CA PHE A 247 2.45 -9.08 2.15
C PHE A 247 3.71 -9.62 1.50
N ARG A 248 3.54 -10.61 0.61
CA ARG A 248 4.60 -11.11 -0.26
C ARG A 248 4.52 -10.43 -1.62
N CYS A 249 5.63 -9.85 -2.06
CA CYS A 249 5.79 -9.19 -3.36
C CYS A 249 6.49 -10.14 -4.35
N PRO A 250 6.36 -9.95 -5.68
CA PRO A 250 5.47 -9.03 -6.40
C PRO A 250 4.12 -9.65 -6.79
N GLU A 251 3.97 -10.97 -6.73
CA GLU A 251 2.81 -11.70 -7.27
C GLU A 251 1.49 -11.35 -6.57
N HIS A 252 1.49 -11.22 -5.24
CA HIS A 252 0.26 -10.93 -4.49
C HIS A 252 -0.08 -9.44 -4.44
N VAL A 253 0.91 -8.56 -4.40
CA VAL A 253 0.66 -7.11 -4.36
C VAL A 253 0.20 -6.58 -5.72
N ARG A 254 0.78 -7.06 -6.83
CA ARG A 254 0.43 -6.61 -8.18
C ARG A 254 -0.93 -7.13 -8.67
N ASN A 255 -1.24 -8.42 -8.44
CA ASN A 255 -2.42 -9.05 -9.06
C ASN A 255 -3.70 -8.96 -8.21
N ARG A 256 -3.61 -8.77 -6.88
CA ARG A 256 -4.77 -8.85 -5.98
C ARG A 256 -5.25 -7.51 -5.41
N PHE A 257 -4.42 -6.47 -5.40
CA PHE A 257 -4.82 -5.12 -4.97
C PHE A 257 -5.60 -4.34 -6.02
N CYS A 258 -5.62 -4.85 -7.26
CA CYS A 258 -6.64 -4.59 -8.27
C CYS A 258 -8.07 -4.72 -7.71
N GLY A 259 -8.31 -5.69 -6.81
CA GLY A 259 -9.60 -5.85 -6.12
C GLY A 259 -9.88 -4.79 -5.05
N ILE A 260 -8.84 -4.22 -4.43
CA ILE A 260 -8.98 -3.04 -3.56
C ILE A 260 -9.31 -1.83 -4.42
N GLY A 261 -8.66 -1.66 -5.57
CA GLY A 261 -9.01 -0.65 -6.57
C GLY A 261 -10.41 -0.79 -7.16
N PHE A 262 -11.04 -1.96 -7.11
CA PHE A 262 -12.45 -2.16 -7.50
C PHE A 262 -13.45 -1.79 -6.38
N LEU A 263 -13.02 -1.91 -5.11
CA LEU A 263 -13.88 -1.69 -3.93
C LEU A 263 -13.48 -0.45 -3.11
N PHE A 264 -12.49 0.33 -3.56
CA PHE A 264 -11.94 1.50 -2.86
C PHE A 264 -12.97 2.62 -2.63
N SER A 265 -14.03 2.62 -3.40
CA SER A 265 -15.17 3.54 -3.25
C SER A 265 -16.24 2.99 -2.29
N LEU A 266 -16.27 1.69 -2.01
CA LEU A 266 -17.39 1.05 -1.33
C LEU A 266 -17.11 0.68 0.13
N LEU A 267 -15.85 0.42 0.50
CA LEU A 267 -15.48 -0.03 1.84
C LEU A 267 -14.17 0.60 2.35
N PRO A 268 -14.02 0.79 3.67
CA PRO A 268 -12.73 1.09 4.28
C PRO A 268 -11.72 -0.02 3.98
N VAL A 269 -10.44 0.32 3.81
CA VAL A 269 -9.38 -0.67 3.48
C VAL A 269 -9.37 -1.86 4.45
N GLY A 270 -9.60 -1.64 5.74
CA GLY A 270 -9.65 -2.69 6.76
C GLY A 270 -10.71 -3.76 6.47
N SER A 271 -11.87 -3.33 5.97
CA SER A 271 -12.95 -4.23 5.54
C SER A 271 -12.59 -4.98 4.24
N LEU A 272 -11.86 -4.33 3.33
CA LEU A 272 -11.38 -4.95 2.08
C LEU A 272 -10.40 -6.08 2.34
N ILE A 273 -9.49 -5.90 3.29
CA ILE A 273 -8.49 -6.91 3.63
C ILE A 273 -9.14 -8.10 4.33
N THR A 274 -10.15 -7.86 5.16
CA THR A 274 -10.94 -8.93 5.79
C THR A 274 -11.65 -9.80 4.73
N LEU A 275 -12.07 -9.21 3.61
CA LEU A 275 -12.65 -9.93 2.48
C LEU A 275 -11.60 -10.71 1.67
N MET A 276 -10.34 -10.25 1.67
CA MET A 276 -9.24 -10.87 0.93
C MET A 276 -8.47 -11.92 1.73
N SER A 277 -8.55 -11.91 3.06
CA SER A 277 -8.00 -12.97 3.90
C SER A 277 -8.80 -14.26 3.67
N PRO A 278 -8.17 -15.40 3.31
CA PRO A 278 -8.87 -16.67 3.41
C PRO A 278 -9.40 -16.80 4.84
N LEU A 279 -10.60 -17.33 5.01
CA LEU A 279 -11.15 -17.69 6.32
C LEU A 279 -10.30 -18.82 6.94
N SER A 280 -9.03 -18.56 7.30
CA SER A 280 -8.26 -19.44 8.17
C SER A 280 -8.65 -19.09 9.60
N ARG A 281 -9.85 -19.56 9.99
CA ARG A 281 -10.12 -19.85 11.39
C ARG A 281 -9.29 -21.10 11.72
N SER A 282 -8.23 -20.92 12.49
CA SER A 282 -7.76 -21.94 13.43
C SER A 282 -8.33 -21.61 14.79
#